data_AF-A0A6A4RA33-F1
#
_entry.id   AF-A0A6A4RA33-F1
#
_cell.length_a   1.000
_cell.length_b   1.000
_cell.length_c   1.000
_cell.angle_alpha   90.00
_cell.angle_beta   90.00
_cell.angle_gamma   90.00
#
_symmetry.space_group_name_H-M   'P 1'
#
loop_
_entity.id
_entity.type
_entity.pdbx_description
1 polymer ?
#
loop_
_entity_poly.entity_id
_entity_poly.type
_entity_poly.pdbx_seq_one_letter_code
_entity_poly.pdbx_strand_id
1 'polypeptide(L)'
;PEEGVVPDEDYEVVYSGSHDQSMLGVVAGDYDAAPVASEVVERMAARGLYDEDSVRMIFESQPFPTTSYTYAHDLAPDLVERIEEAFFSFDFAGTALGEEFEGVEKFIPITYQDQWEVIRTIQASNGVSYTADNLE
;
A
#
# COMPACT_ATOMS: atom_id res chain seq x y z
N PRO A 1 -3.56 -19.16 -7.02
CA PRO A 1 -3.44 -17.72 -7.35
C PRO A 1 -3.38 -17.53 -8.88
N GLU A 2 -3.62 -16.32 -9.39
CA GLU A 2 -3.61 -16.04 -10.84
C GLU A 2 -2.28 -16.45 -11.51
N GLU A 3 -1.17 -16.19 -10.81
CA GLU A 3 0.20 -16.52 -11.26
C GLU A 3 0.59 -18.01 -11.06
N GLY A 4 -0.30 -18.84 -10.52
CA GLY A 4 -0.09 -20.29 -10.42
C GLY A 4 0.84 -20.78 -9.31
N VAL A 5 1.42 -19.89 -8.49
CA VAL A 5 2.22 -20.27 -7.31
C VAL A 5 1.33 -20.39 -6.08
N VAL A 6 1.36 -21.53 -5.39
CA VAL A 6 0.43 -21.89 -4.31
C VAL A 6 1.20 -22.00 -2.97
N PRO A 7 0.82 -21.19 -1.95
CA PRO A 7 1.39 -21.33 -0.61
C PRO A 7 1.16 -22.73 -0.05
N ASP A 8 2.14 -23.25 0.70
CA ASP A 8 2.16 -24.59 1.31
C ASP A 8 2.18 -25.77 0.33
N GLU A 9 2.21 -25.49 -0.99
CA GLU A 9 2.46 -26.49 -2.03
C GLU A 9 3.78 -26.21 -2.76
N ASP A 10 3.98 -24.97 -3.23
CA ASP A 10 5.17 -24.55 -3.98
C ASP A 10 6.25 -23.93 -3.07
N TYR A 11 5.87 -23.43 -1.89
CA TYR A 11 6.77 -22.82 -0.91
C TYR A 11 6.18 -22.86 0.52
N GLU A 12 7.04 -22.81 1.54
CA GLU A 12 6.64 -22.76 2.95
C GLU A 12 6.34 -21.33 3.40
N VAL A 13 5.24 -21.14 4.13
CA VAL A 13 4.87 -19.83 4.71
C VAL A 13 5.45 -19.68 6.12
N VAL A 14 6.29 -18.65 6.31
CA VAL A 14 6.85 -18.29 7.62
C VAL A 14 6.49 -16.84 7.97
N TYR A 15 6.08 -16.61 9.21
CA TYR A 15 5.74 -15.27 9.72
C TYR A 15 6.92 -14.65 10.48
N SER A 16 7.66 -13.77 9.81
CA SER A 16 8.85 -13.09 10.36
C SER A 16 8.51 -12.03 11.43
N GLY A 17 7.30 -11.47 11.41
CA GLY A 17 6.81 -10.45 12.35
C GLY A 17 7.00 -9.00 11.91
N SER A 18 7.91 -8.69 10.98
CA SER A 18 8.11 -7.33 10.46
C SER A 18 8.81 -7.32 9.10
N HIS A 19 8.66 -6.23 8.34
CA HIS A 19 9.38 -6.06 7.06
C HIS A 19 10.90 -6.08 7.24
N ASP A 20 11.41 -5.46 8.31
CA ASP A 20 12.85 -5.45 8.60
C ASP A 20 13.37 -6.87 8.84
N GLN A 21 12.65 -7.68 9.64
CA GLN A 21 13.02 -9.08 9.87
C GLN A 21 12.88 -9.95 8.63
N SER A 22 11.83 -9.72 7.81
CA SER A 22 11.68 -10.36 6.51
C SER A 22 12.91 -10.13 5.63
N MET A 23 13.35 -8.89 5.53
CA MET A 23 14.50 -8.53 4.70
C MET A 23 15.80 -9.17 5.22
N LEU A 24 16.05 -9.08 6.53
CA LEU A 24 17.25 -9.65 7.13
C LEU A 24 17.31 -11.18 7.03
N GLY A 25 16.16 -11.87 7.09
CA GLY A 25 16.13 -13.32 6.90
C GLY A 25 16.44 -13.75 5.46
N VAL A 26 15.98 -13.00 4.45
CA VAL A 26 16.40 -13.23 3.06
C VAL A 26 17.91 -13.04 2.91
N VAL A 27 18.45 -11.94 3.44
CA VAL A 27 19.90 -11.63 3.40
C VAL A 27 20.73 -12.71 4.10
N ALA A 28 20.24 -13.24 5.22
CA ALA A 28 20.88 -14.32 5.96
C ALA A 28 20.77 -15.70 5.28
N GLY A 29 19.87 -15.85 4.31
CA GLY A 29 19.55 -17.12 3.65
C GLY A 29 18.66 -18.05 4.48
N ASP A 30 17.91 -17.51 5.43
CA ASP A 30 16.93 -18.28 6.21
C ASP A 30 15.72 -18.71 5.35
N TYR A 31 15.43 -17.95 4.27
CA TYR A 31 14.43 -18.24 3.24
C TYR A 31 14.74 -17.49 1.94
N ASP A 32 14.22 -17.99 0.82
CA ASP A 32 14.61 -17.54 -0.53
C ASP A 32 14.07 -16.16 -0.93
N ALA A 33 12.92 -15.75 -0.37
CA ALA A 33 12.25 -14.50 -0.70
C ALA A 33 11.28 -14.07 0.39
N ALA A 34 10.96 -12.77 0.44
CA ALA A 34 9.91 -12.25 1.31
C ALA A 34 9.22 -11.02 0.70
N PRO A 35 7.90 -10.86 0.91
CA PRO A 35 7.20 -9.62 0.58
C PRO A 35 7.56 -8.52 1.58
N VAL A 36 8.00 -7.38 1.07
CA VAL A 36 8.39 -6.20 1.87
C VAL A 36 7.90 -4.92 1.21
N ALA A 37 7.61 -3.89 2.01
CA ALA A 37 7.31 -2.56 1.49
C ALA A 37 8.58 -1.94 0.87
N SER A 38 8.46 -1.33 -0.31
CA SER A 38 9.59 -0.70 -1.03
C SER A 38 10.32 0.34 -0.17
N GLU A 39 9.58 1.19 0.55
CA GLU A 39 10.14 2.19 1.46
C GLU A 39 11.03 1.56 2.55
N VAL A 40 10.69 0.35 3.02
CA VAL A 40 11.52 -0.35 4.01
C VAL A 40 12.83 -0.82 3.40
N VAL A 41 12.80 -1.35 2.18
CA VAL A 41 14.00 -1.75 1.43
C VAL A 41 14.93 -0.55 1.26
N GLU A 42 14.41 0.55 0.73
CA GLU A 42 15.15 1.80 0.51
C GLU A 42 15.73 2.36 1.81
N ARG A 43 14.93 2.42 2.88
CA ARG A 43 15.36 2.89 4.20
C ARG A 43 16.46 2.02 4.79
N MET A 44 16.36 0.70 4.64
CA MET A 44 17.37 -0.23 5.17
C MET A 44 18.68 -0.12 4.38
N ALA A 45 18.62 0.04 3.05
CA ALA A 45 19.77 0.29 2.19
C ALA A 45 20.46 1.62 2.55
N ALA A 46 19.69 2.70 2.68
CA ALA A 46 20.21 4.02 3.07
C ALA A 46 20.91 4.02 4.44
N ARG A 47 20.55 3.08 5.32
CA ARG A 47 21.18 2.87 6.63
C ARG A 47 22.33 1.86 6.60
N GLY A 48 22.64 1.25 5.46
CA GLY A 48 23.68 0.26 5.29
C GLY A 48 23.44 -1.04 6.07
N LEU A 49 22.17 -1.45 6.23
CA LEU A 49 21.80 -2.62 7.02
C LEU A 49 21.97 -3.96 6.28
N TYR A 50 22.14 -3.92 4.96
CA TYR A 50 22.43 -5.08 4.12
C TYR A 50 23.22 -4.64 2.88
N ASP A 51 23.81 -5.60 2.16
CA ASP A 51 24.45 -5.36 0.87
C ASP A 51 23.39 -5.40 -0.24
N GLU A 52 23.20 -4.31 -0.98
CA GLU A 52 22.20 -4.22 -2.03
C GLU A 52 22.41 -5.26 -3.15
N ASP A 53 23.66 -5.69 -3.39
CA ASP A 53 23.99 -6.71 -4.39
C ASP A 53 23.68 -8.14 -3.91
N SER A 54 23.38 -8.34 -2.62
CA SER A 54 23.05 -9.65 -2.03
C SER A 54 21.60 -10.09 -2.27
N VAL A 55 20.75 -9.16 -2.71
CA VAL A 55 19.33 -9.40 -2.97
C VAL A 55 18.92 -8.82 -4.31
N ARG A 56 17.75 -9.21 -4.81
CA ARG A 56 17.14 -8.58 -5.98
C ARG A 56 15.63 -8.57 -5.87
N MET A 57 15.01 -7.53 -6.41
CA MET A 57 13.55 -7.49 -6.58
C MET A 57 13.15 -8.42 -7.72
N ILE A 58 12.27 -9.39 -7.43
CA ILE A 58 11.78 -10.35 -8.43
C ILE A 58 10.36 -10.03 -8.92
N PHE A 59 9.62 -9.24 -8.15
CA PHE A 59 8.26 -8.81 -8.44
C PHE A 59 7.96 -7.50 -7.70
N GLU A 60 7.18 -6.63 -8.33
CA GLU A 60 6.66 -5.39 -7.75
C GLU A 60 5.16 -5.30 -8.05
N SER A 61 4.35 -5.03 -7.02
CA SER A 61 2.91 -4.83 -7.19
C SER A 61 2.60 -3.43 -7.73
N GLN A 62 1.33 -3.20 -8.10
CA GLN A 62 0.85 -1.82 -8.20
C GLN A 62 1.03 -1.07 -6.87
N PRO A 63 1.18 0.26 -6.89
CA PRO A 63 1.23 1.06 -5.67
C PRO A 63 -0.01 0.83 -4.81
N PHE A 64 0.20 0.68 -3.50
CA PHE A 64 -0.91 0.69 -2.57
C PHE A 64 -1.47 2.11 -2.45
N PRO A 65 -2.81 2.28 -2.38
CA PRO A 65 -3.39 3.58 -2.10
C PRO A 65 -2.90 4.07 -0.74
N THR A 66 -2.43 5.32 -0.72
CA THR A 66 -2.04 6.00 0.53
C THR A 66 -3.25 6.70 1.13
N THR A 67 -3.04 7.74 1.94
CA THR A 67 -4.12 8.55 2.53
C THR A 67 -5.13 8.96 1.47
N SER A 68 -6.38 8.60 1.72
CA SER A 68 -7.48 8.79 0.78
C SER A 68 -8.64 9.45 1.47
N TYR A 69 -9.26 10.39 0.78
CA TYR A 69 -10.37 11.18 1.30
C TYR A 69 -11.66 10.75 0.62
N THR A 70 -12.72 10.59 1.41
CA THR A 70 -14.05 10.22 0.93
C THR A 70 -15.09 11.15 1.53
N TYR A 71 -16.23 11.26 0.86
CA TYR A 71 -17.42 11.95 1.36
C TYR A 71 -18.60 10.97 1.40
N ALA A 72 -19.59 11.27 2.24
CA ALA A 72 -20.77 10.42 2.36
C ALA A 72 -21.56 10.38 1.05
N HIS A 73 -22.08 9.20 0.70
CA HIS A 73 -22.73 8.95 -0.59
C HIS A 73 -24.04 9.74 -0.80
N ASP A 74 -24.63 10.28 0.27
CA ASP A 74 -25.95 10.91 0.31
C ASP A 74 -25.90 12.43 0.54
N LEU A 75 -24.74 13.05 0.36
CA LEU A 75 -24.61 14.51 0.38
C LEU A 75 -25.38 15.16 -0.80
N ALA A 76 -25.86 16.39 -0.58
CA ALA A 76 -26.47 17.18 -1.63
C ALA A 76 -25.46 17.40 -2.79
N PRO A 77 -25.86 17.28 -4.07
CA PRO A 77 -24.95 17.40 -5.21
C PRO A 77 -24.12 18.70 -5.21
N ASP A 78 -24.75 19.83 -4.92
CA ASP A 78 -24.08 21.14 -4.84
C ASP A 78 -22.98 21.20 -3.75
N LEU A 79 -23.11 20.39 -2.70
CA LEU A 79 -22.09 20.30 -1.66
C LEU A 79 -20.92 19.42 -2.13
N VAL A 80 -21.21 18.32 -2.81
CA VAL A 80 -20.18 17.44 -3.40
C VAL A 80 -19.31 18.22 -4.37
N GLU A 81 -19.92 18.97 -5.29
CA GLU A 81 -19.19 19.80 -6.26
C GLU A 81 -18.24 20.81 -5.58
N ARG A 82 -18.69 21.45 -4.49
CA ARG A 82 -17.87 22.40 -3.73
C ARG A 82 -16.72 21.72 -2.96
N ILE A 83 -16.94 20.50 -2.46
CA ILE A 83 -15.87 19.73 -1.80
C ILE A 83 -14.82 19.34 -2.83
N GLU A 84 -15.24 18.81 -3.98
CA GLU A 84 -14.33 18.42 -5.06
C GLU A 84 -13.55 19.63 -5.59
N GLU A 85 -14.21 20.77 -5.82
CA GLU A 85 -13.55 22.02 -6.20
C GLU A 85 -12.50 22.41 -5.15
N ALA A 86 -12.86 22.45 -3.87
CA ALA A 86 -11.94 22.83 -2.80
C ALA A 86 -10.71 21.94 -2.71
N PHE A 87 -10.83 20.63 -2.94
CA PHE A 87 -9.69 19.70 -2.98
C PHE A 87 -8.87 19.88 -4.26
N PHE A 88 -9.50 19.80 -5.44
CA PHE A 88 -8.76 19.78 -6.71
C PHE A 88 -8.17 21.14 -7.09
N SER A 89 -8.67 22.23 -6.54
CA SER A 89 -8.09 23.57 -6.71
C SER A 89 -7.13 23.99 -5.59
N PHE A 90 -6.89 23.15 -4.59
CA PHE A 90 -6.02 23.51 -3.45
C PHE A 90 -4.55 23.60 -3.89
N ASP A 91 -3.92 24.74 -3.63
CA ASP A 91 -2.49 24.93 -3.80
C ASP A 91 -1.76 24.64 -2.48
N PHE A 92 -0.93 23.60 -2.49
CA PHE A 92 -0.16 23.20 -1.32
C PHE A 92 0.97 24.17 -0.99
N ALA A 93 1.49 24.91 -1.97
CA ALA A 93 2.69 25.72 -1.80
C ALA A 93 2.49 26.82 -0.75
N GLY A 94 3.39 26.87 0.25
CA GLY A 94 3.35 27.89 1.30
C GLY A 94 2.20 27.71 2.31
N THR A 95 1.55 26.54 2.34
CA THR A 95 0.54 26.19 3.35
C THR A 95 1.13 25.25 4.39
N ALA A 96 0.56 25.25 5.60
CA ALA A 96 0.94 24.29 6.65
C ALA A 96 0.73 22.83 6.19
N LEU A 97 -0.27 22.58 5.33
CA LEU A 97 -0.51 21.27 4.76
C LEU A 97 0.61 20.87 3.78
N GLY A 98 1.10 21.80 2.95
CA GLY A 98 2.25 21.55 2.08
C GLY A 98 3.56 21.33 2.84
N GLU A 99 3.74 21.98 3.99
CA GLU A 99 4.88 21.72 4.88
C GLU A 99 4.80 20.34 5.55
N GLU A 100 3.59 19.88 5.90
CA GLU A 100 3.37 18.57 6.49
C GLU A 100 3.53 17.43 5.47
N PHE A 101 3.03 17.63 4.25
CA PHE A 101 3.07 16.63 3.17
C PHE A 101 4.14 16.98 2.12
N GLU A 102 5.40 17.04 2.56
CA GLU A 102 6.53 17.34 1.66
C GLU A 102 6.57 16.38 0.45
N GLY A 103 6.62 16.94 -0.76
CA GLY A 103 6.57 16.18 -2.02
C GLY A 103 5.16 15.92 -2.57
N VAL A 104 4.09 16.31 -1.86
CA VAL A 104 2.72 16.26 -2.37
C VAL A 104 2.32 17.63 -2.92
N GLU A 105 1.97 17.67 -4.20
CA GLU A 105 1.66 18.94 -4.90
C GLU A 105 0.18 19.15 -5.18
N LYS A 106 -0.62 18.07 -5.19
CA LYS A 106 -2.03 18.10 -5.59
C LYS A 106 -2.82 16.91 -5.07
N PHE A 107 -4.11 17.13 -4.90
CA PHE A 107 -5.08 16.05 -4.84
C PHE A 107 -5.40 15.56 -6.25
N ILE A 108 -5.55 14.25 -6.42
CA ILE A 108 -5.92 13.62 -7.70
C ILE A 108 -7.23 12.83 -7.54
N PRO A 109 -8.07 12.78 -8.57
CA PRO A 109 -9.27 11.94 -8.54
C PRO A 109 -8.86 10.47 -8.57
N ILE A 110 -9.51 9.68 -7.71
CA ILE A 110 -9.34 8.22 -7.60
C ILE A 110 -10.70 7.56 -7.49
N THR A 111 -10.76 6.25 -7.73
CA THR A 111 -11.97 5.46 -7.49
C THR A 111 -11.66 4.27 -6.60
N TYR A 112 -12.66 3.84 -5.81
CA TYR A 112 -12.56 2.60 -5.04
C TYR A 112 -12.40 1.37 -5.95
N GLN A 113 -12.93 1.41 -7.17
CA GLN A 113 -12.80 0.30 -8.10
C GLN A 113 -11.34 0.09 -8.51
N ASP A 114 -10.64 1.18 -8.86
CA ASP A 114 -9.32 1.09 -9.49
C ASP A 114 -8.22 1.03 -8.44
N GLN A 115 -8.10 2.03 -7.56
CA GLN A 115 -6.96 2.11 -6.62
C GLN A 115 -7.04 1.09 -5.48
N TRP A 116 -8.22 0.55 -5.16
CA TRP A 116 -8.39 -0.49 -4.14
C TRP A 116 -8.52 -1.89 -4.74
N GLU A 117 -8.34 -2.06 -6.05
CA GLU A 117 -8.38 -3.37 -6.69
C GLU A 117 -7.45 -4.37 -5.98
N VAL A 118 -6.20 -3.98 -5.71
CA VAL A 118 -5.21 -4.82 -5.02
C VAL A 118 -5.69 -5.26 -3.63
N ILE A 119 -6.29 -4.34 -2.86
CA ILE A 119 -6.82 -4.62 -1.52
C ILE A 119 -8.00 -5.58 -1.61
N ARG A 120 -8.93 -5.36 -2.56
CA ARG A 120 -10.09 -6.24 -2.76
C ARG A 120 -9.65 -7.64 -3.18
N THR A 121 -8.64 -7.76 -4.03
CA THR A 121 -8.06 -9.06 -4.44
C THR A 121 -7.44 -9.81 -3.26
N ILE A 122 -6.69 -9.12 -2.39
CA ILE A 122 -6.12 -9.71 -1.17
C ILE A 122 -7.25 -10.16 -0.23
N GLN A 123 -8.26 -9.32 -0.01
CA GLN A 123 -9.40 -9.64 0.86
C GLN A 123 -10.18 -10.86 0.35
N ALA A 124 -10.46 -10.91 -0.95
CA ALA A 124 -11.11 -12.06 -1.57
C ALA A 124 -10.28 -13.34 -1.41
N SER A 125 -8.95 -13.25 -1.62
CA SER A 125 -8.03 -14.38 -1.45
C SER A 125 -7.96 -14.88 0.00
N ASN A 126 -8.09 -13.96 0.97
CA ASN A 126 -8.13 -14.28 2.41
C ASN A 126 -9.53 -14.66 2.92
N GLY A 127 -10.53 -14.74 2.04
CA GLY A 127 -11.91 -15.07 2.43
C GLY A 127 -12.57 -14.02 3.33
N VAL A 128 -12.10 -12.78 3.30
CA VAL A 128 -12.69 -11.68 4.08
C VAL A 128 -14.11 -11.43 3.58
N SER A 129 -15.07 -11.43 4.49
CA SER A 129 -16.48 -11.15 4.18
C SER A 129 -16.99 -9.98 4.99
N TYR A 130 -17.64 -9.05 4.31
CA TYR A 130 -18.32 -7.92 4.93
C TYR A 130 -19.80 -8.24 5.04
N THR A 131 -20.21 -8.67 6.22
CA THR A 131 -21.61 -8.89 6.58
C THR A 131 -22.02 -7.85 7.62
N ALA A 132 -23.32 -7.60 7.78
CA ALA A 132 -23.81 -6.71 8.84
C ALA A 132 -23.30 -7.14 10.23
N ASP A 133 -23.13 -8.45 10.44
CA ASP A 133 -22.63 -9.05 11.67
C ASP A 133 -21.12 -8.79 11.90
N ASN A 134 -20.37 -8.43 10.86
CA ASN A 134 -18.92 -8.16 10.90
C ASN A 134 -18.60 -6.65 10.91
N LEU A 135 -19.61 -5.77 11.04
CA LEU A 135 -19.44 -4.31 11.04
C LEU A 135 -19.43 -3.69 12.45
N GLU A 136 -19.49 -4.50 13.51
CA GLU A 136 -19.39 -4.07 14.91
C GLU A 136 -17.95 -4.02 15.45
#